data_AF-A0A6P6CW63-F1
#
_entry.id   AF-A0A6P6CW63-F1
#
_cell.length_a   1.000
_cell.length_b   1.000
_cell.length_c   1.000
_cell.angle_alpha   90.00
_cell.angle_beta   90.00
_cell.angle_gamma   90.00
#
_symmetry.space_group_name_H-M   'P 1'
#
loop_
_entity.id
_entity.type
_entity.pdbx_description
1 polymer ?
#
loop_
_entity_poly.entity_id
_entity_poly.type
_entity_poly.pdbx_seq_one_letter_code
_entity_poly.pdbx_strand_id
1 'polypeptide(L)'
;MKPAELGFLLGLFIFFLVATPLMGGVYKLSNIICGDLKDPCKLDKKTGSCYEVHFRYFYNKTSERCEFFIFTGCDGNLNNYKLKIECDTACDKNFKQG
;
A
#
# COMPACT_ATOMS: atom_id res chain seq x y z
N MET A 1 -12.77 -28.81 43.96
CA MET A 1 -12.11 -27.90 43.00
C MET A 1 -11.49 -26.76 43.80
N LYS A 2 -10.18 -26.51 43.67
CA LYS A 2 -9.48 -25.52 44.50
C LYS A 2 -9.75 -24.11 43.95
N PRO A 3 -10.02 -23.10 44.79
CA PRO A 3 -10.43 -21.76 44.35
C PRO A 3 -9.42 -21.07 43.42
N ALA A 4 -8.15 -21.46 43.47
CA ALA A 4 -7.10 -20.96 42.58
C ALA A 4 -7.26 -21.41 41.11
N GLU A 5 -7.82 -22.60 40.85
CA GLU A 5 -8.00 -23.10 39.47
C GLU A 5 -9.12 -22.37 38.74
N LEU A 6 -10.18 -21.98 39.46
CA LEU A 6 -11.28 -21.20 38.89
C LEU A 6 -10.83 -19.77 38.56
N GLY A 7 -10.01 -19.16 39.42
CA GLY A 7 -9.40 -17.86 39.15
C GLY A 7 -8.44 -17.91 37.95
N PHE A 8 -7.65 -18.97 37.82
CA PHE A 8 -6.75 -19.18 36.70
C PHE A 8 -7.49 -19.40 35.37
N LEU A 9 -8.56 -20.20 35.38
CA LEU A 9 -9.41 -20.43 34.22
C LEU A 9 -10.13 -19.16 33.77
N LEU A 10 -10.72 -18.41 34.70
CA LEU A 10 -11.40 -17.14 34.38
C LEU A 10 -10.41 -16.08 33.86
N GLY A 11 -9.19 -16.04 34.40
CA GLY A 11 -8.12 -15.16 33.91
C GLY A 11 -7.67 -15.49 32.49
N LEU A 12 -7.50 -16.78 32.16
CA LEU A 12 -7.19 -17.24 30.81
C LEU A 12 -8.31 -16.93 29.81
N PHE A 13 -9.57 -17.14 30.18
CA PHE A 13 -10.72 -16.80 29.35
C PHE A 13 -10.79 -15.31 29.02
N ILE A 14 -10.53 -14.44 30.00
CA ILE A 14 -10.47 -12.98 29.79
C ILE A 14 -9.28 -12.62 28.88
N PHE A 15 -8.13 -13.28 29.05
CA PHE A 15 -6.95 -13.05 28.20
C PHE A 15 -7.22 -13.41 26.72
N PHE A 16 -7.95 -14.51 26.46
CA PHE A 16 -8.35 -14.88 25.09
C PHE A 16 -9.42 -13.95 24.52
N LEU A 17 -10.41 -13.53 25.31
CA LEU A 17 -11.48 -12.62 24.86
C LEU A 17 -10.98 -11.19 24.59
N VAL A 18 -9.90 -10.75 25.25
CA VAL A 18 -9.32 -9.41 25.09
C VAL A 18 -8.17 -9.38 24.08
N ALA A 19 -7.48 -10.51 23.83
CA ALA A 19 -6.45 -10.61 22.79
C ALA A 19 -6.99 -10.95 21.39
N THR A 20 -8.13 -11.64 21.30
CA THR A 20 -8.77 -11.98 20.01
C THR A 20 -9.27 -10.78 19.19
N PRO A 21 -9.70 -9.63 19.78
CA PRO A 21 -10.05 -8.45 19.01
C PRO A 21 -8.83 -7.69 18.44
N LEU A 22 -7.61 -7.99 18.88
CA LEU A 22 -6.44 -7.14 18.55
C LEU A 22 -5.50 -7.73 17.50
N MET A 23 -5.56 -9.02 17.16
CA MET A 23 -4.53 -9.65 16.32
C MET A 23 -5.14 -10.38 15.12
N GLY A 24 -5.19 -9.69 13.98
CA GLY A 24 -4.90 -10.32 12.69
C GLY A 24 -6.06 -10.49 11.70
N GLY A 25 -7.30 -10.73 12.14
CA GLY A 25 -8.40 -11.06 11.20
C GLY A 25 -8.71 -9.94 10.21
N VAL A 26 -9.07 -8.76 10.74
CA VAL A 26 -9.47 -7.60 9.91
C VAL A 26 -8.28 -7.00 9.17
N TYR A 27 -7.10 -6.96 9.79
CA TYR A 27 -5.89 -6.42 9.14
C TYR A 27 -5.40 -7.31 7.99
N LYS A 28 -5.41 -8.64 8.18
CA LYS A 28 -5.07 -9.61 7.12
C LYS A 28 -6.10 -9.58 6.00
N LEU A 29 -7.39 -9.45 6.33
CA LEU A 29 -8.45 -9.30 5.34
C LEU A 29 -8.32 -7.99 4.56
N SER A 30 -7.99 -6.89 5.23
CA SER A 30 -7.72 -5.60 4.60
C SER A 30 -6.53 -5.68 3.63
N ASN A 31 -5.44 -6.37 3.99
CA ASN A 31 -4.32 -6.59 3.08
C ASN A 31 -4.67 -7.53 1.91
N ILE A 32 -5.54 -8.53 2.11
CA ILE A 32 -5.98 -9.39 0.99
C ILE A 32 -6.89 -8.62 0.02
N ILE A 33 -7.81 -7.80 0.55
CA ILE A 33 -8.77 -7.05 -0.28
C ILE A 33 -8.14 -5.80 -0.91
N CYS A 34 -7.30 -5.07 -0.17
CA CYS A 34 -6.75 -3.78 -0.59
C CYS A 34 -5.23 -3.79 -0.83
N GLY A 35 -4.50 -4.81 -0.37
CA GLY A 35 -3.03 -4.85 -0.40
C GLY A 35 -2.47 -5.30 -1.76
N ASP A 36 -3.09 -6.30 -2.41
CA ASP A 36 -2.68 -6.72 -3.77
C ASP A 36 -3.08 -5.70 -4.85
N LEU A 37 -3.94 -4.73 -4.53
CA LEU A 37 -4.45 -3.72 -5.45
C LEU A 37 -3.59 -2.44 -5.56
N LYS A 38 -2.47 -2.34 -4.82
CA LYS A 38 -1.87 -1.03 -4.51
C LYS A 38 -0.39 -0.86 -4.80
N ASP A 39 0.28 -1.76 -5.51
CA ASP A 39 1.63 -1.46 -5.97
C ASP A 39 1.58 -0.45 -7.13
N PRO A 40 1.92 0.84 -6.91
CA PRO A 40 1.85 1.85 -7.96
C PRO A 40 2.76 1.50 -9.13
N CYS A 41 3.86 0.78 -8.88
CA CYS A 41 4.84 0.40 -9.89
C CYS A 41 4.32 -0.68 -10.86
N LYS A 42 3.17 -1.32 -10.56
CA LYS A 42 2.51 -2.27 -11.45
C LYS A 42 1.39 -1.66 -12.29
N LEU A 43 0.91 -0.47 -11.93
CA LEU A 43 -0.17 0.22 -12.64
C LEU A 43 0.36 0.84 -13.94
N ASP A 44 -0.45 0.87 -15.00
CA ASP A 44 -0.11 1.65 -16.20
C ASP A 44 -0.29 3.15 -15.93
N LYS A 45 0.35 4.02 -16.72
CA LYS A 45 0.08 5.47 -16.62
C LYS A 45 -1.40 5.78 -16.88
N LYS A 46 -1.95 6.71 -16.12
CA LYS A 46 -3.34 7.18 -16.31
C LYS A 46 -3.37 8.69 -16.50
N THR A 47 -3.61 9.10 -17.73
CA THR A 47 -3.68 10.51 -18.15
C THR A 47 -4.76 11.28 -17.39
N GLY A 48 -5.91 10.67 -17.11
CA GLY A 48 -7.05 11.34 -16.47
C GLY A 48 -8.04 11.92 -17.49
N SER A 49 -9.11 12.53 -17.00
CA SER A 49 -10.26 13.02 -17.79
C SER A 49 -10.45 14.55 -17.77
N CYS A 50 -9.64 15.26 -16.99
CA CYS A 50 -9.67 16.72 -16.87
C CYS A 50 -8.90 17.41 -18.01
N TYR A 51 -8.70 18.73 -17.90
CA TYR A 51 -8.14 19.58 -18.97
C TYR A 51 -6.88 20.37 -18.57
N GLU A 52 -6.30 20.07 -17.41
CA GLU A 52 -5.03 20.69 -17.00
C GLU A 52 -3.84 19.98 -17.67
N VAL A 53 -2.66 20.60 -17.62
CA VAL A 53 -1.42 19.99 -18.13
C VAL A 53 -0.42 19.91 -16.99
N HIS A 54 -0.28 18.72 -16.40
CA HIS A 54 0.71 18.43 -15.39
C HIS A 54 1.78 17.50 -15.95
N PHE A 55 3.02 17.97 -15.90
CA PHE A 55 4.20 17.18 -16.20
C PHE A 55 4.52 16.27 -15.02
N ARG A 56 4.45 14.95 -15.25
CA ARG A 56 4.61 13.92 -14.23
C ARG A 56 5.49 12.79 -14.72
N TYR A 57 5.94 11.95 -13.80
CA TYR A 57 6.67 10.73 -14.07
C TYR A 57 5.83 9.50 -13.69
N PHE A 58 5.97 8.42 -14.44
CA PHE A 58 5.41 7.12 -14.12
C PHE A 58 6.47 6.05 -14.35
N TYR A 59 6.38 4.94 -13.62
CA TYR A 59 7.23 3.79 -13.86
C TYR A 59 6.71 2.98 -15.05
N ASN A 60 7.51 2.87 -16.10
CA ASN A 60 7.21 2.07 -17.27
C ASN A 60 7.82 0.68 -17.11
N LYS A 61 6.99 -0.31 -16.75
CA LYS A 61 7.36 -1.72 -16.56
C LYS A 61 7.99 -2.40 -17.78
N THR A 62 7.74 -1.91 -18.99
CA THR A 62 8.33 -2.46 -20.22
C THR A 62 9.77 -1.99 -20.40
N SER A 63 10.05 -0.73 -20.07
CA SER A 63 11.39 -0.14 -20.16
C SER A 63 12.23 -0.31 -18.89
N GLU A 64 11.56 -0.75 -17.80
CA GLU A 64 12.05 -0.78 -16.42
C GLU A 64 12.61 0.56 -15.93
N ARG A 65 12.00 1.67 -16.37
CA ARG A 65 12.46 3.03 -16.08
C ARG A 65 11.30 3.97 -15.77
N CYS A 66 11.59 5.02 -15.01
CA CYS A 66 10.69 6.14 -14.83
C CYS A 66 10.73 7.08 -16.02
N GLU A 67 9.59 7.22 -16.68
CA GLU A 67 9.39 8.01 -17.89
C GLU A 67 8.41 9.16 -17.64
N PHE A 68 8.47 10.17 -18.49
CA PHE A 68 7.60 11.32 -18.43
C PHE A 68 6.22 11.03 -19.08
N PHE A 69 5.15 11.62 -18.53
CA PHE A 69 3.84 11.68 -19.16
C PHE A 69 3.05 12.94 -18.75
N ILE A 70 1.96 13.22 -19.48
CA ILE A 70 1.02 14.29 -19.16
C ILE A 70 -0.12 13.72 -18.32
N PHE A 71 -0.35 14.33 -17.15
CA PHE A 71 -1.50 14.09 -16.29
C PHE A 71 -2.45 15.28 -16.38
N THR A 72 -3.75 15.02 -16.48
CA THR A 72 -4.74 16.08 -16.75
C THR A 72 -5.32 16.75 -15.51
N GLY A 73 -4.85 16.38 -14.31
CA GLY A 73 -5.22 17.01 -13.04
C GLY A 73 -6.20 16.19 -12.19
N CYS A 74 -6.96 15.26 -12.78
CA CYS A 74 -7.90 14.40 -12.05
C CYS A 74 -7.96 12.97 -12.60
N ASP A 75 -8.64 12.07 -11.87
CA ASP A 75 -8.90 10.68 -12.26
C ASP A 75 -7.65 9.87 -12.65
N GLY A 76 -6.48 10.25 -12.13
CA GLY A 76 -5.24 9.52 -12.29
C GLY A 76 -5.20 8.24 -11.47
N ASN A 77 -4.00 7.68 -11.34
CA ASN A 77 -3.72 6.61 -10.39
C ASN A 77 -2.41 6.91 -9.64
N LEU A 78 -1.97 5.97 -8.79
CA LEU A 78 -0.79 6.17 -7.95
C LEU A 78 0.54 6.10 -8.71
N ASN A 79 0.57 5.61 -9.96
CA ASN A 79 1.78 5.64 -10.80
C ASN A 79 1.97 7.03 -11.42
N ASN A 80 2.12 8.03 -10.57
CA ASN A 80 2.12 9.44 -10.92
C ASN A 80 2.93 10.23 -9.89
N TYR A 81 4.15 10.57 -10.26
CA TYR A 81 5.13 11.24 -9.42
C TYR A 81 5.44 12.62 -9.99
N LYS A 82 5.78 13.60 -9.13
CA LYS A 82 6.10 14.96 -9.58
C LYS A 82 7.54 15.03 -10.09
N LEU A 83 8.45 14.33 -9.44
CA LEU A 83 9.87 14.31 -9.77
C LEU A 83 10.30 12.91 -10.21
N LYS A 84 11.28 12.84 -11.10
CA LYS A 84 11.84 11.55 -11.55
C LYS A 84 12.42 10.76 -10.37
N ILE A 85 13.12 11.44 -9.45
CA ILE A 85 13.72 10.83 -8.27
C ILE A 85 12.70 10.16 -7.35
N GLU A 86 11.50 10.72 -7.23
CA GLU A 86 10.41 10.12 -6.44
C GLU A 86 9.97 8.80 -7.06
N CYS A 87 9.81 8.77 -8.39
CA CYS A 87 9.47 7.57 -9.13
C CYS A 87 10.59 6.52 -9.05
N ASP A 88 11.85 6.93 -9.29
CA ASP A 88 12.99 6.01 -9.29
C ASP A 88 13.15 5.37 -7.90
N THR A 89 13.07 6.18 -6.85
CA THR A 89 13.14 5.70 -5.45
C THR A 89 11.99 4.76 -5.10
N ALA A 90 10.80 4.99 -5.66
CA ALA A 90 9.63 4.15 -5.39
C ALA A 90 9.65 2.82 -6.14
N CYS A 91 10.14 2.80 -7.39
CA CYS A 91 9.88 1.70 -8.32
C CYS A 91 11.12 1.08 -8.97
N ASP A 92 12.20 1.83 -9.16
CA ASP A 92 13.42 1.32 -9.79
C ASP A 92 14.30 0.64 -8.75
N LYS A 93 14.29 -0.70 -8.77
CA LYS A 93 15.08 -1.54 -7.85
C LYS A 93 16.59 -1.34 -7.96
N ASN A 94 17.05 -0.82 -9.10
CA ASN A 94 18.47 -0.58 -9.36
C ASN A 94 18.89 0.84 -9.03
N PHE A 95 17.95 1.71 -8.66
CA PHE A 95 18.25 3.09 -8.32
C PHE A 95 19.15 3.17 -7.08
N LYS A 96 20.28 3.86 -7.22
CA LYS A 96 21.20 4.17 -6.11
C LYS A 96 21.14 5.66 -5.85
N GLN A 97 20.74 6.04 -4.65
CA GLN A 97 20.85 7.41 -4.18
C GLN A 97 22.35 7.66 -3.95
N GLY A 98 22.95 8.49 -4.81
CA GLY A 98 24.34 8.92 -4.70
C GLY A 98 24.52 10.02 -3.67
#